data_AF-A0A8B3RNM5-F1
#
_entry.id   AF-A0A8B3RNM5-F1
#
_cell.length_a   1.000
_cell.length_b   1.000
_cell.length_c   1.000
_cell.angle_alpha   90.00
_cell.angle_beta   90.00
_cell.angle_gamma   90.00
#
_symmetry.space_group_name_H-M   'P 1'
#
loop_
_entity.id
_entity.type
_entity.pdbx_description
1 polymer ?
#
loop_
_entity_poly.entity_id
_entity_poly.type
_entity_poly.pdbx_seq_one_letter_code
_entity_poly.pdbx_strand_id
1 'polypeptide(L)'
;MSPVVRQDMAAFLKRLAARAGRDGGVKPKTDFTDVTAATPHMADVQWLGGSGISQGYRNNDGSWRFEGMTRVYRQDMAAFIHRLDTHLTK
;
A
#
# COMPACT_ATOMS: atom_id res chain seq x y z
N MET A 1 -11.83 15.34 13.27
CA MET A 1 -11.25 15.15 11.91
C MET A 1 -10.31 13.97 11.99
N SER A 2 -10.61 12.88 11.29
CA SER A 2 -9.75 11.68 11.29
C SER A 2 -8.57 11.90 10.34
N PRO A 3 -7.34 11.54 10.74
CA PRO A 3 -6.19 11.62 9.85
C PRO A 3 -6.31 10.55 8.76
N VAL A 4 -5.65 10.79 7.64
CA VAL A 4 -5.50 9.77 6.58
C VAL A 4 -4.59 8.66 7.10
N VAL A 5 -5.07 7.42 7.04
CA VAL A 5 -4.31 6.23 7.43
C VAL A 5 -3.74 5.49 6.23
N ARG A 6 -2.85 4.51 6.46
CA ARG A 6 -2.12 3.81 5.39
C ARG A 6 -3.02 3.10 4.39
N GLN A 7 -4.15 2.52 4.83
CA GLN A 7 -5.10 1.87 3.92
C GLN A 7 -5.84 2.88 3.02
N ASP A 8 -6.18 4.06 3.54
CA ASP A 8 -6.75 5.14 2.72
C ASP A 8 -5.75 5.60 1.66
N MET A 9 -4.47 5.69 2.07
CA MET A 9 -3.38 6.05 1.17
C MET A 9 -3.16 5.03 0.07
N ALA A 10 -3.29 3.73 0.37
CA ALA A 10 -3.25 2.69 -0.64
C ALA A 10 -4.31 2.91 -1.73
N ALA A 11 -5.53 3.27 -1.32
CA ALA A 11 -6.60 3.56 -2.25
C ALA A 11 -6.32 4.80 -3.13
N PHE A 12 -5.77 5.88 -2.56
CA PHE A 12 -5.39 7.06 -3.35
C PHE A 12 -4.29 6.76 -4.37
N LEU A 13 -3.22 6.09 -3.95
CA LEU A 13 -2.07 5.80 -4.82
C LEU A 13 -2.45 4.85 -5.96
N LYS A 14 -3.26 3.83 -5.69
CA LYS A 14 -3.74 2.92 -6.75
C LYS A 14 -4.67 3.63 -7.72
N ARG A 15 -5.58 4.50 -7.25
CA ARG A 15 -6.43 5.30 -8.16
C ARG A 15 -5.60 6.25 -9.02
N LEU A 16 -4.55 6.86 -8.45
CA LEU A 16 -3.63 7.70 -9.21
C LEU A 16 -2.88 6.88 -10.28
N ALA A 17 -2.39 5.69 -9.91
CA ALA A 17 -1.75 4.76 -10.85
C ALA A 17 -2.70 4.34 -11.99
N ALA A 18 -3.94 3.98 -11.65
CA ALA A 18 -4.97 3.59 -12.62
C ALA A 18 -5.29 4.72 -13.58
N ARG A 19 -5.41 5.96 -13.08
CA ARG A 19 -5.59 7.14 -13.93
C ARG A 19 -4.43 7.38 -14.89
N ALA A 20 -3.22 6.96 -14.51
CA ALA A 20 -2.04 7.00 -15.36
C ALA A 20 -1.88 5.76 -16.25
N GLY A 21 -2.77 4.76 -16.16
CA GLY A 21 -2.67 3.49 -16.89
C GLY A 21 -1.53 2.59 -16.41
N ARG A 22 -1.11 2.72 -15.14
CA ARG A 22 0.09 2.08 -14.58
C ARG A 22 -0.21 1.12 -13.43
N ASP A 23 -1.46 0.72 -13.21
CA ASP A 23 -1.85 -0.18 -12.11
C ASP A 23 -1.82 -1.67 -12.46
N GLY A 24 -1.62 -2.02 -13.74
CA GLY A 24 -1.57 -3.40 -14.22
C GLY A 24 -0.26 -4.14 -13.91
N GLY A 25 -0.26 -5.47 -14.09
CA GLY A 25 0.95 -6.32 -13.99
C GLY A 25 1.46 -6.57 -12.56
N VAL A 26 0.86 -5.96 -11.56
CA VAL A 26 1.25 -6.13 -10.15
C VAL A 26 0.64 -7.41 -9.58
N LYS A 27 1.48 -8.34 -9.13
CA LYS A 27 1.05 -9.48 -8.33
C LYS A 27 0.73 -9.03 -6.89
N PRO A 28 -0.52 -9.13 -6.41
CA PRO A 28 -0.86 -8.65 -5.07
C PRO A 28 -0.12 -9.41 -3.97
N LYS A 29 0.25 -8.71 -2.89
CA LYS A 29 0.82 -9.29 -1.68
C LYS A 29 -0.31 -9.65 -0.70
N THR A 30 -0.60 -10.93 -0.56
CA THR A 30 -1.77 -11.45 0.19
C THR A 30 -1.43 -12.06 1.55
N ASP A 31 -0.17 -12.06 1.96
CA ASP A 31 0.36 -12.66 3.18
C ASP A 31 0.48 -11.67 4.36
N PHE A 32 -0.26 -10.56 4.30
CA PHE A 32 -0.38 -9.65 5.44
C PHE A 32 -1.34 -10.23 6.48
N THR A 33 -0.83 -10.49 7.68
CA THR A 33 -1.56 -11.08 8.82
C THR A 33 -2.70 -10.23 9.35
N ASP A 34 -2.62 -8.90 9.17
CA ASP A 34 -3.62 -7.92 9.62
C ASP A 34 -4.54 -7.42 8.49
N VAL A 35 -4.46 -8.02 7.29
CA VAL A 35 -5.33 -7.70 6.15
C VAL A 35 -6.27 -8.87 5.90
N THR A 36 -7.55 -8.64 6.14
CA THR A 36 -8.62 -9.63 5.99
C THR A 36 -9.63 -9.18 4.93
N ALA A 37 -10.61 -10.03 4.61
CA ALA A 37 -11.71 -9.65 3.72
C ALA A 37 -12.55 -8.47 4.27
N ALA A 38 -12.53 -8.22 5.59
CA ALA A 38 -13.22 -7.10 6.21
C ALA A 38 -12.38 -5.81 6.24
N THR A 39 -11.09 -5.87 5.88
CA THR A 39 -10.21 -4.70 5.89
C THR A 39 -10.63 -3.71 4.80
N PRO A 40 -10.93 -2.44 5.14
CA PRO A 40 -11.21 -1.41 4.14
C PRO A 40 -10.06 -1.30 3.14
N HIS A 41 -10.38 -1.17 1.86
CA HIS A 41 -9.39 -1.06 0.78
C HIS A 41 -8.41 -2.26 0.70
N MET A 42 -8.82 -3.46 1.15
CA MET A 42 -7.98 -4.66 1.13
C MET A 42 -7.29 -4.89 -0.22
N ALA A 43 -8.00 -4.82 -1.34
CA ALA A 43 -7.41 -5.04 -2.67
C ALA A 43 -6.39 -3.95 -3.07
N ASP A 44 -6.49 -2.75 -2.49
CA ASP A 44 -5.59 -1.65 -2.75
C ASP A 44 -4.33 -1.77 -1.89
N VAL A 45 -4.49 -2.21 -0.64
CA VAL A 45 -3.40 -2.57 0.26
C VAL A 45 -2.54 -3.71 -0.31
N GLN A 46 -3.19 -4.78 -0.77
CA GLN A 46 -2.49 -5.92 -1.37
C GLN A 46 -1.76 -5.53 -2.66
N TRP A 47 -2.36 -4.67 -3.49
CA TRP A 47 -1.71 -4.10 -4.67
C TRP A 47 -0.49 -3.24 -4.28
N LEU A 48 -0.61 -2.39 -3.25
CA LEU A 48 0.49 -1.53 -2.78
C LEU A 48 1.67 -2.34 -2.23
N GLY A 49 1.38 -3.46 -1.57
CA GLY A 49 2.38 -4.44 -1.15
C GLY A 49 3.03 -5.16 -2.31
N GLY A 50 2.24 -5.58 -3.30
CA GLY A 50 2.69 -6.25 -4.50
C GLY A 50 3.58 -5.38 -5.41
N SER A 51 3.26 -4.09 -5.51
CA SER A 51 4.02 -3.12 -6.32
C SER A 51 5.33 -2.68 -5.64
N GLY A 52 5.54 -3.06 -4.38
CA GLY A 52 6.71 -2.66 -3.61
C GLY A 52 6.70 -1.19 -3.16
N ILE A 53 5.60 -0.46 -3.35
CA ILE A 53 5.48 0.92 -2.88
C ILE A 53 5.43 0.96 -1.34
N SER A 54 4.72 0.01 -0.73
CA SER A 54 4.71 -0.19 0.73
C SER A 54 4.70 -1.67 1.07
N GLN A 55 5.84 -2.19 1.54
CA GLN A 55 6.01 -3.63 1.82
C GLN A 55 5.43 -4.07 3.18
N GLY A 56 4.95 -3.13 3.99
CA GLY A 56 4.56 -3.38 5.38
C GLY A 56 5.75 -3.60 6.30
N TYR A 57 5.51 -4.30 7.40
CA TYR A 57 6.47 -4.57 8.46
C TYR A 57 6.56 -6.06 8.71
N ARG A 58 7.79 -6.56 8.95
CA ARG A 58 8.01 -7.95 9.32
C ARG A 58 7.84 -8.11 10.83
N ASN A 59 7.10 -9.13 11.23
CA ASN A 59 6.91 -9.55 12.61
C ASN A 59 8.11 -10.42 13.07
N ASN A 60 8.26 -10.59 14.39
CA ASN A 60 9.34 -11.41 14.96
C ASN A 60 9.24 -12.90 14.55
N ASP A 61 8.03 -13.39 14.29
CA ASP A 61 7.76 -14.76 13.81
C ASP A 61 7.98 -14.93 12.30
N GLY A 62 8.43 -13.87 11.62
CA GLY A 62 8.70 -13.86 10.18
C GLY A 62 7.49 -13.56 9.30
N SER A 63 6.28 -13.46 9.87
CA SER A 63 5.08 -13.03 9.14
C SER A 63 5.12 -11.53 8.82
N TRP A 64 4.19 -11.07 7.98
CA TRP A 64 4.11 -9.66 7.58
C TRP A 64 2.82 -9.02 8.07
N ARG A 65 2.87 -7.72 8.38
CA ARG A 65 1.69 -6.89 8.66
C ARG A 65 1.77 -5.59 7.88
N PHE A 66 0.63 -5.01 7.51
CA PHE A 66 0.56 -3.78 6.75
C PHE A 66 0.47 -2.53 7.64
N GLU A 67 -0.14 -2.68 8.82
CA GLU A 67 -0.53 -1.64 9.77
C GLU A 67 -1.49 -0.60 9.15
N GLY A 68 -2.60 -1.06 8.58
CA GLY A 68 -3.52 -0.22 7.78
C GLY A 68 -4.06 1.03 8.49
N MET A 69 -4.22 0.97 9.82
CA MET A 69 -4.74 2.06 10.65
C MET A 69 -3.68 3.02 11.17
N THR A 70 -2.40 2.79 10.87
CA THR A 70 -1.32 3.70 11.27
C THR A 70 -1.39 4.99 10.45
N ARG A 71 -1.17 6.12 11.12
CA ARG A 71 -1.15 7.45 10.50
C ARG A 71 0.00 7.55 9.50
N VAL A 72 -0.26 8.20 8.38
CA VAL A 72 0.79 8.49 7.38
C VAL A 72 1.39 9.86 7.69
N TYR A 73 2.70 9.92 7.94
CA TYR A 73 3.39 11.19 8.07
C TYR A 73 3.78 11.74 6.69
N ARG A 74 4.08 13.04 6.62
CA ARG A 74 4.41 13.72 5.35
C ARG A 74 5.64 13.12 4.66
N GLN A 75 6.64 12.68 5.43
CA GLN A 75 7.81 11.99 4.90
C GLN A 75 7.47 10.62 4.29
N ASP A 76 6.53 9.88 4.90
CA ASP A 76 6.10 8.57 4.38
C ASP A 76 5.35 8.76 3.06
N MET A 77 4.51 9.80 2.99
CA MET A 77 3.84 10.19 1.76
C MET A 77 4.84 10.46 0.63
N ALA A 78 5.87 11.27 0.89
CA ALA A 78 6.88 11.59 -0.10
C ALA A 78 7.60 10.31 -0.60
N ALA A 79 7.92 9.40 0.32
CA ALA A 79 8.50 8.10 -0.03
C ALA A 79 7.56 7.25 -0.90
N PHE A 80 6.25 7.22 -0.61
CA PHE A 80 5.28 6.49 -1.42
C PHE A 80 5.13 7.07 -2.82
N ILE A 81 5.04 8.39 -2.95
CA ILE A 81 4.92 9.06 -4.26
C ILE A 81 6.18 8.83 -5.09
N HIS A 82 7.38 8.93 -4.48
CA HIS A 82 8.62 8.64 -5.17
C HIS A 82 8.67 7.19 -5.69
N ARG A 83 8.30 6.21 -4.85
CA ARG A 83 8.26 4.80 -5.25
C ARG A 83 7.20 4.53 -6.31
N LEU A 84 6.04 5.20 -6.23
CA LEU A 84 5.00 5.10 -7.25
C LEU A 84 5.56 5.46 -8.63
N ASP A 85 6.35 6.52 -8.73
CA ASP A 85 6.98 6.94 -9.97
C ASP A 85 8.08 5.96 -10.42
N THR A 86 8.97 5.55 -9.51
CA THR A 86 10.13 4.71 -9.87
C THR A 86 9.79 3.24 -10.13
N HIS A 87 8.78 2.67 -9.47
CA HIS A 87 8.46 1.24 -9.57
C HIS A 87 7.50 0.90 -10.70
N LEU A 88 6.70 1.88 -11.15
CA LEU A 88 5.73 1.68 -12.24
C LEU A 88 6.23 2.17 -13.61
N THR A 89 7.48 2.63 -13.69
CA THR A 89 8.13 3.09 -14.93
C THR A 89 9.16 2.10 -15.47
N LYS A 90 9.32 0.94 -14.83
CA LYS A 90 10.14 -0.18 -15.31
C LYS A 90 9.28 -1.17 -16.07
#